data_AF-A0A162QY25-F1
#
_entry.id   AF-A0A162QY25-F1
#
_cell.length_a   1.000
_cell.length_b   1.000
_cell.length_c   1.000
_cell.angle_alpha   90.00
_cell.angle_beta   90.00
_cell.angle_gamma   90.00
#
_symmetry.space_group_name_H-M   'P 1'
#
loop_
_entity.id
_entity.type
_entity.pdbx_description
1 polymer ?
#
loop_
_entity_poly.entity_id
_entity_poly.type
_entity_poly.pdbx_seq_one_letter_code
_entity_poly.pdbx_strand_id
1 'polypeptide(L)' 'MKEIESVKKFRSILRESHYRLLVARIATHYLKEKVGSKSDLHKEVNKVLISQQLEPVSFSVIRNNLYP' A
#
# COMPACT_ATOMS: atom_id res chain seq x y z
N MET A 1 -0.32 5.23 10.68
CA MET A 1 -1.19 4.16 10.13
C MET A 1 -0.96 2.93 10.98
N LYS A 2 -1.86 2.66 11.95
CA LYS A 2 -1.64 1.63 13.00
C LYS A 2 -1.63 0.21 12.43
N GLU A 3 -2.29 0.03 11.29
CA GLU A 3 -2.45 -1.23 10.58
C GLU A 3 -1.17 -1.64 9.86
N ILE A 4 -0.40 -0.68 9.34
CA ILE A 4 0.91 -0.93 8.73
C ILE A 4 1.91 -1.38 9.79
N GLU A 5 1.88 -0.77 10.98
CA GLU A 5 2.71 -1.21 12.10
C GLU A 5 2.35 -2.63 12.55
N SER A 6 1.05 -2.96 12.56
CA SER A 6 0.56 -4.30 12.92
C SER A 6 1.03 -5.40 11.97
N VAL A 7 1.26 -5.06 10.68
CA VAL A 7 1.79 -6.01 9.69
C VAL A 7 3.31 -6.01 9.58
N LYS A 8 4.02 -5.09 10.26
CA LYS A 8 5.49 -4.99 10.20
C LYS A 8 6.19 -6.29 10.61
N LYS A 9 5.59 -7.05 11.53
CA LYS A 9 6.03 -8.40 11.92
C LYS A 9 6.12 -9.40 10.77
N PHE A 10 5.34 -9.21 9.72
CA PHE A 10 5.36 -10.09 8.54
C PHE A 10 6.51 -9.78 7.58
N ARG A 11 7.24 -8.67 7.78
CA ARG A 11 8.38 -8.29 6.93
C ARG A 11 9.50 -9.35 6.95
N SER A 12 9.71 -10.02 8.08
CA SER A 12 10.71 -11.09 8.22
C SER A 12 10.24 -12.45 7.71
N ILE A 13 8.93 -12.62 7.50
CA ILE A 13 8.30 -13.90 7.15
C ILE A 13 7.98 -13.95 5.65
N LEU A 14 7.54 -12.82 5.09
CA LEU A 14 7.15 -12.72 3.70
C LEU A 14 8.33 -12.32 2.82
N ARG A 15 8.33 -12.80 1.57
CA ARG A 15 9.14 -12.19 0.51
C ARG A 15 8.80 -10.72 0.42
N GLU A 16 9.80 -9.88 0.18
CA GLU A 16 9.63 -8.43 0.10
C GLU A 16 8.53 -8.02 -0.89
N SER A 17 8.43 -8.71 -2.03
CA SER A 17 7.38 -8.47 -3.03
C SER A 17 5.96 -8.71 -2.48
N HIS A 18 5.75 -9.74 -1.66
CA HIS A 18 4.47 -10.02 -1.02
C HIS A 18 4.17 -9.04 0.11
N TYR A 19 5.18 -8.72 0.92
CA TYR A 19 5.05 -7.72 1.97
C TYR A 19 4.69 -6.33 1.40
N ARG A 20 5.36 -5.92 0.31
CA ARG A 20 5.06 -4.70 -0.43
C ARG A 20 3.62 -4.66 -0.93
N LEU A 21 3.13 -5.75 -1.52
CA LEU A 21 1.74 -5.84 -1.98
C LEU A 21 0.74 -5.77 -0.82
N LEU A 22 1.05 -6.39 0.31
CA LEU A 22 0.21 -6.32 1.52
C LEU A 22 0.11 -4.87 2.03
N VAL A 23 1.24 -4.18 2.18
CA VAL A 23 1.28 -2.78 2.62
C VAL A 23 0.52 -1.89 1.62
N ALA A 24 0.72 -2.10 0.31
CA ALA A 24 0.01 -1.35 -0.73
C ALA A 24 -1.51 -1.55 -0.65
N ARG A 25 -1.98 -2.77 -0.40
CA ARG A 25 -3.42 -3.08 -0.24
C ARG A 25 -4.02 -2.40 0.98
N ILE A 26 -3.34 -2.49 2.12
CA ILE A 26 -3.77 -1.83 3.36
C ILE A 26 -3.83 -0.32 3.14
N ALA A 27 -2.76 0.28 2.63
CA ALA A 27 -2.72 1.71 2.34
C ALA A 27 -3.84 2.13 1.38
N THR A 28 -4.06 1.37 0.29
CA THR A 28 -5.14 1.62 -0.67
C THR A 28 -6.50 1.60 0.01
N HIS A 29 -6.78 0.60 0.86
CA HIS A 29 -8.05 0.46 1.56
C HIS A 29 -8.35 1.65 2.49
N TYR A 30 -7.36 2.17 3.20
CA TYR A 30 -7.54 3.28 4.14
C TYR A 30 -7.47 4.68 3.50
N LEU A 31 -6.77 4.81 2.37
CA LEU A 31 -6.60 6.09 1.69
C LEU A 31 -7.68 6.33 0.62
N LYS A 32 -8.32 5.28 0.08
CA LYS A 32 -9.35 5.43 -0.97
C LYS A 32 -10.54 6.30 -0.54
N GLU A 33 -10.87 6.33 0.75
CA GLU A 33 -11.97 7.17 1.28
C GLU A 33 -11.54 8.62 1.52
N LYS A 34 -10.23 8.87 1.61
CA LYS A 34 -9.66 10.19 1.89
C LYS A 34 -9.21 10.92 0.63
N VAL A 35 -9.05 10.19 -0.47
CA VAL A 35 -8.47 10.71 -1.70
C VAL A 35 -9.45 10.52 -2.86
N GLY A 36 -9.94 11.63 -3.41
CA GLY A 36 -11.00 11.62 -4.43
C GLY A 36 -10.57 11.13 -5.82
N SER A 37 -9.26 11.03 -6.10
CA SER A 37 -8.74 10.61 -7.40
C SER A 37 -7.84 9.38 -7.30
N LYS A 38 -7.92 8.48 -8.29
CA LYS A 38 -7.08 7.28 -8.35
C LYS A 38 -5.59 7.62 -8.50
N SER A 39 -5.28 8.73 -9.18
CA SER A 39 -3.90 9.22 -9.38
C SER A 39 -3.30 9.69 -8.07
N ASP A 40 -4.06 10.44 -7.28
CA ASP A 40 -3.59 10.92 -5.99
C ASP A 40 -3.52 9.77 -4.98
N LEU A 41 -4.46 8.81 -5.04
CA LEU A 41 -4.41 7.59 -4.24
C LEU A 41 -3.12 6.80 -4.53
N HIS A 42 -2.73 6.67 -5.79
CA HIS A 42 -1.47 6.03 -6.18
C HIS A 42 -0.24 6.74 -5.62
N LYS A 43 -0.22 8.08 -5.68
CA LYS A 43 0.87 8.88 -5.08
C LYS A 43 0.95 8.69 -3.57
N GLU A 44 -0.17 8.75 -2.86
CA GLU A 44 -0.21 8.60 -1.41
C GLU A 44 0.18 7.18 -0.97
N VAL A 45 -0.27 6.15 -1.67
CA VAL A 45 0.16 4.76 -1.42
C VAL A 45 1.68 4.61 -1.63
N ASN A 46 2.24 5.20 -2.69
CA ASN A 46 3.69 5.14 -2.91
C ASN A 46 4.48 5.92 -1.87
N LYS A 47 3.99 7.06 -1.37
CA LYS A 47 4.60 7.76 -0.23
C LYS A 47 4.69 6.86 1.00
N VAL A 48 3.62 6.12 1.28
CA VAL A 48 3.59 5.16 2.38
C VAL A 48 4.62 4.05 2.18
N LEU A 49 4.73 3.47 0.98
CA LEU A 49 5.73 2.44 0.67
C LEU A 49 7.17 2.96 0.86
N ILE A 50 7.46 4.15 0.34
CA ILE A 50 8.78 4.78 0.48
C ILE A 50 9.11 5.03 1.95
N SER A 51 8.15 5.50 2.77
CA SER A 51 8.36 5.68 4.21
C SER A 51 8.67 4.37 4.96
N GLN A 52 8.27 3.23 4.39
CA GLN A 52 8.55 1.89 4.92
C GLN A 52 9.84 1.28 4.32
N GLN A 53 10.58 2.04 3.50
CA GLN A 53 11.74 1.58 2.74
C GLN A 53 11.38 0.40 1.83
N LEU A 54 10.29 0.56 1.07
CA LEU A 54 9.82 -0.41 0.08
C LEU A 54 9.76 0.23 -1.30
N GLU A 55 9.98 -0.58 -2.33
CA GLU A 55 9.81 -0.16 -3.71
C GLU A 55 8.38 0.33 -3.99
N PRO A 56 8.19 1.36 -4.84
CA PRO A 56 6.88 1.80 -5.26
C PRO A 56 6.12 0.72 -6.05
N VAL A 57 4.81 0.88 -6.16
CA VAL A 57 3.96 0.00 -6.98
C VAL A 57 3.48 0.73 -8.23
N SER A 58 3.16 -0.06 -9.26
CA SER A 58 2.52 0.46 -10.46
C SER A 58 1.08 0.90 -10.20
N PHE A 59 0.57 1.80 -11.02
CA PHE A 59 -0.81 2.27 -10.95
C PHE A 59 -1.85 1.13 -11.07
N SER A 60 -1.50 0.05 -11.78
CA SER A 60 -2.35 -1.14 -11.91
C SER A 60 -2.67 -1.80 -10.57
N VAL A 61 -1.78 -1.70 -9.57
CA VAL A 61 -2.04 -2.21 -8.22
C VAL A 61 -3.21 -1.48 -7.58
N ILE A 62 -3.33 -0.16 -7.76
CA ILE A 62 -4.46 0.61 -7.24
C ILE A 62 -5.74 0.24 -7.99
N ARG A 63 -5.67 0.16 -9.32
CA ARG A 63 -6.82 -0.20 -10.17
C ARG A 63 -7.45 -1.54 -9.78
N ASN A 64 -6.62 -2.55 -9.48
CA ASN A 64 -7.07 -3.91 -9.18
C ASN A 64 -7.50 -4.12 -7.72
N ASN A 65 -7.22 -3.18 -6.82
CA ASN A 65 -7.56 -3.30 -5.39
C ASN A 65 -8.61 -2.27 -4.93
N LEU A 66 -9.25 -1.55 -5.87
CA LEU A 66 -10.31 -0.58 -5.59
C LEU A 66 -11.69 -1.21 -5.36
N TYR A 67 -11.92 -2.43 -5.86
CA TYR A 67 -13.16 -3.18 -5.69
C TYR A 67 -12.84 -4.59 -5.16
N PRO A 68 -13.61 -5.12 -4.20
CA PRO A 68 -13.50 -6.50 -3.73
C PRO A 68 -13.84 -7.51 -4.83
#